data_AF-X1KX95-F1
#
_entry.id   AF-X1KX95-F1
#
_cell.length_a   1.000
_cell.length_b   1.000
_cell.length_c   1.000
_cell.angle_alpha   90.00
_cell.angle_beta   90.00
_cell.angle_gamma   90.00
#
_symmetry.space_group_name_H-M   'P 1'
#
loop_
_entity.id
_entity.type
_entity.pdbx_description
1 polymer ?
#
loop_
_entity_poly.entity_id
_entity_poly.type
_entity_poly.pdbx_seq_one_letter_code
_entity_poly.pdbx_strand_id
1 'polypeptide(L)' 'EQRRVSTPKEAIEKGADFLVVGRPILNSHDPVEITKRILREMNH' A
#
# COMPACT_ATOMS: atom_id res chain seq x y z
N GLU A 1 -14.25 3.15 -12.37
CA GLU A 1 -13.75 1.86 -11.85
C GLU A 1 -12.24 1.97 -11.63
N GLN A 2 -11.77 1.89 -10.38
CA GLN A 2 -10.33 1.97 -10.11
C GLN A 2 -9.67 0.62 -10.42
N ARG A 3 -9.34 0.44 -11.70
CA ARG A 3 -8.62 -0.73 -12.19
C ARG A 3 -7.14 -0.55 -11.86
N ARG A 4 -6.55 -1.62 -11.29
CA ARG A 4 -5.18 -1.76 -10.78
C ARG A 4 -5.00 -1.36 -9.32
N VAL A 5 -5.67 -2.11 -8.44
CA VAL A 5 -5.17 -2.34 -7.08
C VAL A 5 -4.02 -3.33 -7.21
N SER A 6 -2.81 -2.84 -7.47
CA SER A 6 -1.61 -3.65 -7.24
C SER A 6 -1.27 -3.61 -5.75
N THR A 7 -0.81 -4.72 -5.22
CA THR A 7 -0.25 -4.75 -3.86
C THR A 7 0.99 -3.84 -3.81
N PRO A 8 1.35 -3.32 -2.62
CA PRO A 8 2.59 -2.57 -2.42
C PRO A 8 3.82 -3.30 -3.00
N LYS A 9 3.89 -4.61 -2.78
CA LYS A 9 4.94 -5.50 -3.29
C LYS A 9 5.02 -5.51 -4.81
N GLU A 10 3.90 -5.74 -5.50
CA GLU A 10 3.87 -5.74 -6.97
C GLU A 10 4.24 -4.37 -7.56
N ALA A 11 3.95 -3.27 -6.86
CA ALA A 11 4.35 -1.94 -7.30
C ALA A 11 5.88 -1.78 -7.25
N ILE A 12 6.52 -2.27 -6.20
CA ILE A 12 7.98 -2.28 -6.06
C ILE A 12 8.63 -3.18 -7.12
N GLU A 13 8.11 -4.40 -7.32
CA GLU A 13 8.63 -5.32 -8.34
C GLU A 13 8.54 -4.75 -9.76
N LYS A 14 7.55 -3.88 -10.02
CA LYS A 14 7.39 -3.16 -11.29
C LYS A 14 8.26 -1.90 -11.40
N GLY A 15 9.08 -1.60 -10.40
CA GLY A 15 9.99 -0.46 -10.38
C GLY A 15 9.30 0.87 -10.08
N ALA A 16 8.23 0.88 -9.28
CA ALA A 16 7.60 2.14 -8.88
C ALA A 16 8.49 2.94 -7.92
N ASP A 17 8.78 4.19 -8.28
CA ASP A 17 9.50 5.13 -7.40
C ASP A 17 8.62 5.67 -6.27
N PHE A 18 7.30 5.71 -6.48
CA PHE A 18 6.34 6.22 -5.51
C PHE A 18 5.10 5.33 -5.43
N LEU A 19 4.64 5.09 -4.20
CA LEU A 19 3.42 4.35 -3.90
C LEU A 19 2.40 5.28 -3.20
N VAL A 20 1.24 5.47 -3.83
CA VAL A 20 0.15 6.28 -3.26
C VAL A 20 -0.88 5.36 -2.62
N VAL A 21 -0.98 5.41 -1.29
CA VAL A 21 -1.99 4.66 -0.53
C VAL A 21 -3.00 5.64 0.08
N GLY A 22 -4.25 5.53 -0.35
CA GLY A 22 -5.35 6.40 0.11
C GLY A 22 -6.37 5.64 0.96
N ARG A 23 -7.44 5.14 0.32
CA ARG A 23 -8.60 4.53 0.99
C ARG A 23 -8.29 3.49 2.07
N PRO A 24 -7.31 2.58 1.91
CA PRO A 24 -7.01 1.60 2.96
C PRO A 24 -6.56 2.24 4.28
N ILE A 25 -5.88 3.39 4.23
CA ILE A 25 -5.42 4.14 5.41
C ILE A 25 -6.53 5.06 5.90
N LEU A 26 -7.18 5.80 4.99
CA LEU A 26 -8.21 6.79 5.35
C LEU A 26 -9.47 6.17 5.95
N ASN A 27 -9.79 4.93 5.58
CA ASN A 27 -10.99 4.23 6.06
C ASN A 27 -10.70 3.22 7.18
N SER A 28 -9.46 3.10 7.66
CA SER A 28 -9.15 2.16 8.72
C SER A 28 -9.47 2.73 10.11
N HIS A 29 -9.80 1.83 11.03
CA HIS A 29 -10.00 2.20 12.43
C HIS A 29 -8.67 2.54 13.14
N ASP A 30 -7.57 1.96 12.67
CA ASP A 30 -6.21 2.26 13.10
C ASP A 30 -5.32 2.53 11.87
N PRO A 31 -5.14 3.81 11.50
CA PRO A 31 -4.29 4.19 10.37
C PRO A 31 -2.82 3.82 10.56
N VAL A 32 -2.35 3.81 11.81
CA VAL A 32 -0.94 3.53 12.13
C VAL A 32 -0.65 2.05 11.90
N GLU A 33 -1.51 1.15 12.37
CA GLU A 33 -1.31 -0.28 12.19
C GLU A 33 -1.40 -0.68 10.71
N ILE A 34 -2.35 -0.11 9.95
CA ILE A 34 -2.43 -0.37 8.51
C ILE A 34 -1.17 0.13 7.79
N THR A 35 -0.67 1.32 8.14
CA THR A 35 0.57 1.84 7.56
C THR A 35 1.75 0.91 7.87
N LYS A 36 1.88 0.44 9.11
CA LYS A 36 2.92 -0.53 9.50
C LYS A 36 2.81 -1.83 8.70
N ARG A 37 1.59 -2.34 8.49
CA ARG A 37 1.36 -3.56 7.71
C ARG A 37 1.81 -3.38 6.26
N ILE A 38 1.45 -2.26 5.63
CA ILE A 38 1.89 -1.92 4.26
C ILE A 38 3.41 -1.86 4.20
N LEU A 39 4.06 -1.20 5.16
CA LEU A 39 5.53 -1.13 5.20
C LEU A 39 6.18 -2.52 5.38
N ARG A 40 5.59 -3.41 6.18
CA ARG A 40 6.07 -4.80 6.31
C ARG A 40 5.95 -5.56 4.99
N GLU A 41 4.86 -5.37 4.24
CA GLU A 41 4.66 -5.99 2.92
C GLU A 41 5.67 -5.50 1.86
N MET A 42 6.24 -4.30 2.04
CA MET A 42 7.27 -3.74 1.16
C MET A 42 8.68 -4.28 1.43
N ASN A 43 8.98 -4.64 2.69
CA ASN A 43 10.31 -5.09 3.12
C ASN A 43 10.50 -6.63 3.08
N HIS A 44 9.49 -7.40 2.64
CA HIS A 44 9.49 -8.87 2.57
C HIS A 44 9.26 -9.38 1.13
#